data_AF-A0A1L4D087-F1
#
_entry.id   AF-A0A1L4D087-F1
#
_cell.length_a   1.000
_cell.length_b   1.000
_cell.length_c   1.000
_cell.angle_alpha   90.00
_cell.angle_beta   90.00
_cell.angle_gamma   90.00
#
_symmetry.space_group_name_H-M   'P 1'
#
loop_
_entity.id
_entity.type
_entity.pdbx_description
1 polymer ?
#
loop_
_entity_poly.entity_id
_entity_poly.type
_entity_poly.pdbx_seq_one_letter_code
_entity_poly.pdbx_strand_id
1 'polypeptide(L)'
;MKFRVHFFRHINPLFKTLGYSFFLILCTACSTLYSTNTPQSAIDDVKYQPVLEKWRKKVSAYKDLELKFTASAVLVSPEMEDSYRLRMLEIQGNQEQVDSKIILNKDTISVVVDLFTRSESYLDLDDKRFWNINLIINGKTINPLSVNRYRKPELLTPYFPKGSVWSRFYVVVFKLPVEILNGRNAKDLFELNEAKSQMPLGQDRTIIFSMNSSEAQAQFSWELSLIN
;
A
#
# COMPACT_ATOMS: atom_id res chain seq x y z
N MET A 1 -47.39 -22.50 33.05
CA MET A 1 -47.85 -22.02 31.74
C MET A 1 -46.99 -22.67 30.66
N LYS A 2 -47.52 -23.65 29.90
CA LYS A 2 -46.80 -24.37 28.83
C LYS A 2 -47.51 -24.11 27.51
N PHE A 3 -46.93 -23.27 26.64
CA PHE A 3 -47.40 -23.14 25.26
C PHE A 3 -46.88 -24.32 24.43
N ARG A 4 -47.80 -25.22 24.05
CA ARG A 4 -47.52 -26.29 23.08
C ARG A 4 -47.90 -25.76 21.69
N VAL A 5 -46.90 -25.43 20.88
CA VAL A 5 -47.08 -25.09 19.47
C VAL A 5 -47.29 -26.40 18.69
N HIS A 6 -48.55 -26.77 18.47
CA HIS A 6 -48.94 -27.81 17.53
C HIS A 6 -49.45 -27.14 16.25
N PHE A 7 -48.54 -26.70 15.36
CA PHE A 7 -48.96 -26.06 14.11
C PHE A 7 -48.41 -26.69 12.82
N PHE A 8 -47.66 -27.80 12.89
CA PHE A 8 -47.12 -28.45 11.70
C PHE A 8 -47.39 -29.95 11.70
N ARG A 9 -48.63 -30.37 11.41
CA ARG A 9 -48.92 -31.80 11.19
C ARG A 9 -49.73 -32.15 9.94
N HIS A 10 -50.15 -31.16 9.15
CA HIS A 10 -50.87 -31.39 7.88
C HIS A 10 -50.26 -30.61 6.72
N ILE A 11 -48.97 -30.79 6.45
CA ILE A 11 -48.38 -30.40 5.17
C ILE A 11 -48.30 -31.64 4.30
N ASN A 12 -49.05 -31.64 3.20
CA ASN A 12 -49.10 -32.70 2.20
C ASN A 12 -47.67 -33.10 1.79
N PRO A 13 -47.34 -34.41 1.72
CA PRO A 13 -45.99 -34.87 1.41
C PRO A 13 -45.47 -34.37 0.05
N LEU A 14 -46.37 -34.10 -0.90
CA LEU A 14 -46.07 -33.48 -2.20
C LEU A 14 -45.49 -32.05 -2.10
N PHE A 15 -45.89 -31.27 -1.10
CA PHE A 15 -45.34 -29.93 -0.89
C PHE A 15 -43.93 -29.97 -0.29
N LYS A 16 -43.61 -31.02 0.49
CA LYS A 16 -42.27 -31.21 1.04
C LYS A 16 -41.26 -31.54 -0.06
N THR A 17 -41.61 -32.45 -0.97
CA THR A 17 -40.72 -32.83 -2.08
C THR A 17 -40.46 -31.68 -3.03
N LEU A 18 -41.49 -30.91 -3.40
CA LEU A 18 -41.32 -29.70 -4.23
C LEU A 18 -40.43 -28.63 -3.58
N GLY A 19 -40.56 -28.44 -2.26
CA GLY A 19 -39.71 -27.52 -1.50
C GLY A 19 -38.23 -27.94 -1.50
N TYR A 20 -37.94 -29.23 -1.31
CA TYR A 20 -36.57 -29.75 -1.35
C TYR A 20 -35.96 -29.66 -2.76
N SER A 21 -36.74 -29.94 -3.82
CA SER A 21 -36.27 -29.79 -5.20
C SER A 21 -35.95 -28.34 -5.55
N PHE A 22 -36.80 -27.38 -5.14
CA PHE A 22 -36.56 -25.95 -5.38
C PHE A 22 -35.34 -25.43 -4.60
N PHE A 23 -35.16 -25.87 -3.35
CA PHE A 23 -34.00 -25.54 -2.54
C PHE A 23 -32.70 -26.10 -3.15
N LEU A 24 -32.72 -27.34 -3.66
CA LEU A 24 -31.57 -27.94 -4.33
C LEU A 24 -31.20 -27.21 -5.63
N ILE A 25 -32.19 -26.80 -6.43
CA ILE A 25 -31.96 -26.02 -7.66
C ILE A 25 -31.33 -24.65 -7.33
N LEU A 26 -31.82 -23.96 -6.28
CA LEU A 26 -31.24 -22.69 -5.82
C LEU A 26 -29.80 -22.85 -5.30
N CYS A 27 -29.49 -23.95 -4.61
CA CYS A 27 -28.12 -24.23 -4.16
C CYS A 27 -27.15 -24.49 -5.32
N THR A 28 -27.59 -25.16 -6.40
CA THR A 28 -26.75 -25.41 -7.57
C THR A 28 -26.56 -24.20 -8.49
N ALA A 29 -27.47 -23.22 -8.43
CA ALA A 29 -27.37 -21.98 -9.22
C ALA A 29 -26.31 -21.00 -8.67
N CYS A 30 -25.94 -21.10 -7.39
CA CYS A 30 -24.86 -20.29 -6.82
C CYS A 30 -23.45 -20.79 -7.15
N SER A 31 -23.27 -22.05 -7.54
CA SER A 31 -21.94 -22.62 -7.81
C SER A 31 -21.47 -22.47 -9.26
N THR A 32 -22.34 -22.03 -10.18
CA THR A 32 -21.99 -21.85 -11.61
C THR A 32 -21.76 -20.39 -12.01
N LEU A 33 -21.90 -19.44 -11.07
CA LEU A 33 -21.58 -18.05 -11.28
C LEU A 33 -20.22 -17.73 -10.65
N TYR A 34 -19.32 -17.27 -11.51
CA TYR A 34 -17.97 -16.78 -11.25
C TYR A 34 -16.83 -17.80 -11.23
N SER A 35 -16.30 -18.08 -12.42
CA SER A 35 -14.85 -18.02 -12.61
C SER A 35 -14.42 -16.56 -12.41
N THR A 36 -14.38 -16.07 -11.17
CA THR A 36 -13.65 -14.82 -10.89
C THR A 36 -12.19 -15.11 -11.22
N ASN A 37 -11.67 -14.48 -12.27
CA ASN A 37 -10.24 -14.19 -12.35
C ASN A 37 -9.93 -13.31 -11.13
N THR A 38 -9.72 -13.93 -9.96
CA THR A 38 -9.20 -13.22 -8.81
C THR A 38 -7.85 -12.67 -9.24
N PRO A 39 -7.67 -11.33 -9.26
CA PRO A 39 -6.40 -10.77 -9.67
C PRO A 39 -5.31 -11.37 -8.81
N GLN A 40 -4.28 -11.90 -9.45
CA GLN A 40 -3.11 -12.48 -8.79
C GLN A 40 -2.58 -11.47 -7.77
N SER A 41 -2.19 -11.91 -6.57
CA SER A 41 -1.66 -11.01 -5.55
C SER A 41 -0.47 -10.20 -6.09
N ALA A 42 -0.23 -9.00 -5.55
CA ALA A 42 0.96 -8.20 -5.91
C ALA A 42 2.26 -8.97 -5.68
N ILE A 43 2.26 -9.84 -4.67
CA ILE A 43 3.41 -10.67 -4.30
C ILE A 43 3.56 -11.87 -5.24
N ASP A 44 2.48 -12.32 -5.89
CA ASP A 44 2.53 -13.51 -6.74
C ASP A 44 2.79 -13.15 -8.20
N ASP A 45 2.61 -11.89 -8.60
CA ASP A 45 2.82 -11.44 -9.98
C ASP A 45 4.30 -11.37 -10.34
N VAL A 46 4.69 -12.24 -11.27
CA VAL A 46 6.06 -12.43 -11.75
C VAL A 46 6.68 -11.14 -12.34
N LYS A 47 5.87 -10.26 -12.94
CA LYS A 47 6.34 -9.00 -13.54
C LYS A 47 6.38 -7.87 -12.53
N TYR A 48 5.36 -7.80 -11.66
CA TYR A 48 5.20 -6.68 -10.74
C TYR A 48 6.00 -6.83 -9.44
N GLN A 49 6.06 -8.04 -8.88
CA GLN A 49 6.72 -8.31 -7.61
C GLN A 49 8.19 -7.86 -7.58
N PRO A 50 9.03 -8.11 -8.60
CA PRO A 50 10.43 -7.70 -8.56
C PRO A 50 10.60 -6.18 -8.45
N VAL A 51 9.79 -5.41 -9.18
CA VAL A 51 9.82 -3.95 -9.13
C VAL A 51 9.29 -3.44 -7.79
N LEU A 52 8.19 -4.02 -7.30
CA LEU A 52 7.65 -3.71 -5.98
C LEU A 52 8.70 -3.93 -4.88
N GLU A 53 9.31 -5.11 -4.81
CA GLU A 53 10.28 -5.45 -3.76
C GLU A 53 11.59 -4.65 -3.88
N LYS A 54 12.01 -4.27 -5.09
CA LYS A 54 13.13 -3.34 -5.30
C LYS A 54 12.90 -2.00 -4.62
N TRP A 55 11.69 -1.44 -4.76
CA TRP A 55 11.33 -0.12 -4.25
C TRP A 55 10.65 -0.14 -2.88
N ARG A 56 10.34 -1.33 -2.35
CA ARG A 56 9.77 -1.53 -1.02
C ARG A 56 10.86 -1.74 0.02
N LYS A 57 10.68 -1.13 1.18
CA LYS A 57 11.48 -1.37 2.38
C LYS A 57 10.54 -1.61 3.56
N LYS A 58 10.92 -2.49 4.48
CA LYS A 58 10.11 -2.85 5.66
C LYS A 58 10.97 -2.78 6.92
N VAL A 59 10.44 -2.15 7.95
CA VAL A 59 11.09 -1.99 9.25
C VAL A 59 10.09 -2.33 10.36
N SER A 60 10.59 -2.82 11.49
CA SER A 60 9.82 -3.02 12.70
C SER A 60 10.57 -2.46 13.89
N ALA A 61 9.86 -1.77 14.77
CA ALA A 61 10.41 -1.20 15.98
C ALA A 61 9.87 -1.95 17.20
N TYR A 62 10.78 -2.32 18.09
CA TYR A 62 10.50 -3.06 19.31
C TYR A 62 10.97 -2.25 20.51
N LYS A 63 10.26 -2.37 21.64
CA LYS A 63 10.69 -1.88 22.94
C LYS A 63 10.33 -2.95 23.97
N ASP A 64 11.31 -3.37 24.77
CA ASP A 64 11.17 -4.43 25.77
C ASP A 64 10.61 -5.75 25.19
N LEU A 65 11.09 -6.14 24.00
CA LEU A 65 10.63 -7.28 23.20
C LEU A 65 9.18 -7.18 22.69
N GLU A 66 8.49 -6.06 22.96
CA GLU A 66 7.17 -5.79 22.40
C GLU A 66 7.29 -5.05 21.07
N LEU A 67 6.65 -5.60 20.03
CA LEU A 67 6.47 -4.88 18.77
C LEU A 67 5.61 -3.64 19.00
N LYS A 68 6.19 -2.46 18.78
CA LYS A 68 5.49 -1.17 18.86
C LYS A 68 4.83 -0.83 17.54
N PHE A 69 5.59 -0.92 16.45
CA PHE A 69 5.05 -0.78 15.10
C PHE A 69 5.82 -1.57 14.06
N THR A 70 5.14 -1.86 12.96
CA THR A 70 5.74 -2.32 11.71
C THR A 70 5.34 -1.35 10.62
N ALA A 71 6.30 -0.92 9.82
CA ALA A 71 6.05 -0.04 8.69
C ALA A 71 6.71 -0.62 7.43
N SER A 72 6.02 -0.54 6.31
CA SER A 72 6.63 -0.74 4.99
C SER A 72 6.39 0.47 4.11
N ALA A 73 7.40 0.90 3.38
CA ALA A 73 7.39 2.08 2.54
C ALA A 73 7.79 1.67 1.13
N VAL A 74 6.99 2.05 0.14
CA VAL A 74 7.28 1.89 -1.29
C VAL A 74 7.55 3.26 -1.87
N LEU A 75 8.78 3.47 -2.34
CA LEU A 75 9.12 4.68 -3.08
C LEU A 75 8.53 4.57 -4.48
N VAL A 76 7.64 5.49 -4.85
CA VAL A 76 7.16 5.56 -6.22
C VAL A 76 8.26 6.24 -7.04
N SER A 77 9.08 5.42 -7.69
CA SER A 77 10.03 5.80 -8.74
C SER A 77 9.33 5.77 -10.11
N PRO A 78 9.94 6.29 -11.20
CA PRO A 78 9.37 6.17 -12.55
C PRO A 78 9.09 4.71 -12.94
N GLU A 79 10.03 3.80 -12.69
CA GLU A 79 9.87 2.35 -12.94
C GLU A 79 8.72 1.74 -12.12
N MET A 80 8.59 2.13 -10.84
CA MET A 80 7.50 1.69 -9.97
C MET A 80 6.15 2.28 -10.41
N GLU A 81 6.12 3.53 -10.84
CA GLU A 81 4.94 4.20 -11.39
C GLU A 81 4.42 3.48 -12.63
N ASP A 82 5.33 3.17 -13.57
CA ASP A 82 4.99 2.47 -14.81
C ASP A 82 4.46 1.07 -14.51
N SER A 83 5.14 0.32 -13.63
CA SER A 83 4.70 -1.01 -13.20
C SER A 83 3.34 -0.98 -12.49
N TYR A 84 3.11 0.03 -11.65
CA TYR A 84 1.82 0.27 -11.00
C TYR A 84 0.71 0.54 -12.01
N ARG A 85 0.95 1.42 -12.99
CA ARG A 85 -0.02 1.73 -14.05
C ARG A 85 -0.34 0.51 -14.90
N LEU A 86 0.67 -0.25 -15.32
CA LEU A 86 0.50 -1.46 -16.11
C LEU A 86 -0.38 -2.47 -15.37
N ARG A 87 -0.06 -2.75 -14.11
CA ARG A 87 -0.86 -3.66 -13.27
C ARG A 87 -2.28 -3.15 -13.03
N MET A 88 -2.45 -1.85 -12.86
CA MET A 88 -3.78 -1.23 -12.73
C MET A 88 -4.63 -1.45 -13.98
N LEU A 89 -4.04 -1.27 -15.16
CA LEU A 89 -4.71 -1.56 -16.44
C LEU A 89 -5.06 -3.05 -16.58
N GLU A 90 -4.19 -3.96 -16.13
CA GLU A 90 -4.46 -5.40 -16.16
C GLU A 90 -5.61 -5.83 -15.23
N ILE A 91 -5.70 -5.24 -14.03
CA ILE A 91 -6.71 -5.60 -13.03
C ILE A 91 -8.06 -4.90 -13.30
N GLN A 92 -8.03 -3.63 -13.68
CA GLN A 92 -9.21 -2.74 -13.70
C GLN A 92 -9.61 -2.27 -15.11
N GLY A 93 -8.77 -2.53 -16.12
CA GLY A 93 -8.99 -2.05 -17.48
C GLY A 93 -8.87 -0.53 -17.63
N ASN A 94 -9.39 0.01 -18.73
CA ASN A 94 -9.29 1.43 -19.09
C ASN A 94 -10.23 2.36 -18.30
N GLN A 95 -10.98 1.85 -17.33
CA GLN A 95 -12.08 2.58 -16.70
C GLN A 95 -11.67 3.33 -15.42
N GLU A 96 -10.51 3.02 -14.82
CA GLU A 96 -10.16 3.57 -13.52
C GLU A 96 -9.19 4.76 -13.61
N GLN A 97 -9.49 5.80 -12.82
CA GLN A 97 -8.61 6.96 -12.69
C GLN A 97 -7.51 6.65 -11.69
N VAL A 98 -6.27 6.70 -12.18
CA VAL A 98 -5.08 6.62 -11.35
C VAL A 98 -5.13 7.72 -10.29
N ASP A 99 -4.91 7.37 -9.02
CA ASP A 99 -4.82 8.37 -7.96
C ASP A 99 -3.59 9.26 -8.19
N SER A 100 -3.85 10.52 -8.53
CA SER A 100 -2.80 11.51 -8.84
C SER A 100 -1.85 11.78 -7.68
N LYS A 101 -2.20 11.38 -6.45
CA LYS A 101 -1.33 11.50 -5.28
C LYS A 101 -0.24 10.44 -5.25
N ILE A 102 -0.46 9.27 -5.85
CA ILE A 102 0.53 8.17 -5.88
C ILE A 102 1.59 8.44 -6.95
N ILE A 103 1.19 9.10 -8.02
CA ILE A 103 2.00 9.35 -9.21
C ILE A 103 3.05 10.46 -8.98
N LEU A 104 4.23 10.31 -9.58
CA LEU A 104 5.24 11.37 -9.57
C LEU A 104 4.79 12.54 -10.45
N ASN A 105 4.96 13.76 -9.93
CA ASN A 105 4.83 14.98 -10.70
C ASN A 105 6.20 15.62 -10.89
N LYS A 106 6.24 16.74 -11.63
CA LYS A 106 7.48 17.44 -11.99
C LYS A 106 8.38 17.76 -10.80
N ASP A 107 7.78 18.11 -9.65
CA ASP A 107 8.48 18.56 -8.45
C ASP A 107 8.12 17.73 -7.21
N THR A 108 7.45 16.59 -7.36
CA THR A 108 7.04 15.77 -6.21
C THR A 108 7.43 14.32 -6.35
N ILE A 109 7.82 13.73 -5.21
CA ILE A 109 7.93 12.28 -5.07
C ILE A 109 6.91 11.80 -4.04
N SER A 110 6.38 10.61 -4.30
CA SER A 110 5.36 9.98 -3.46
C SER A 110 5.87 8.68 -2.88
N VAL A 111 5.48 8.40 -1.65
CA VAL A 111 5.86 7.20 -0.91
C VAL A 111 4.60 6.61 -0.32
N VAL A 112 4.30 5.38 -0.69
CA VAL A 112 3.15 4.64 -0.16
C VAL A 112 3.62 3.90 1.09
N VAL A 113 3.02 4.25 2.23
CA VAL A 113 3.38 3.69 3.54
C VAL A 113 2.25 2.82 4.05
N ASP A 114 2.56 1.57 4.34
CA ASP A 114 1.76 0.67 5.17
C ASP A 114 2.28 0.75 6.61
N LEU A 115 1.42 1.17 7.54
CA LEU A 115 1.75 1.26 8.95
C LEU A 115 0.80 0.40 9.78
N PHE A 116 1.39 -0.49 10.58
CA PHE A 116 0.74 -1.21 11.66
C PHE A 116 1.29 -0.72 12.99
N THR A 117 0.41 -0.24 13.87
CA THR A 117 0.73 0.09 15.27
C THR A 117 -0.04 -0.83 16.20
N ARG A 118 0.64 -1.42 17.20
CA ARG A 118 0.01 -2.38 18.11
C ARG A 118 -0.85 -1.69 19.17
N SER A 119 -0.39 -0.56 19.70
CA SER A 119 -0.88 -0.08 21.00
C SER A 119 -2.00 0.95 20.94
N GLU A 120 -2.15 1.75 19.88
CA GLU A 120 -3.08 2.89 19.96
C GLU A 120 -3.66 3.28 18.60
N SER A 121 -4.99 3.41 18.52
CA SER A 121 -5.69 3.89 17.33
C SER A 121 -5.36 5.34 16.98
N TYR A 122 -4.74 6.08 17.91
CA TYR A 122 -4.39 7.50 17.85
C TYR A 122 -2.96 7.76 17.33
N LEU A 123 -2.16 6.73 17.06
CA LEU A 123 -0.85 6.85 16.42
C LEU A 123 -0.97 6.83 14.89
N ASP A 124 -1.90 7.64 14.35
CA ASP A 124 -2.00 7.83 12.91
C ASP A 124 -0.76 8.57 12.38
N LEU A 125 -0.24 8.13 11.23
CA LEU A 125 0.96 8.72 10.63
C LEU A 125 0.79 10.19 10.22
N ASP A 126 -0.45 10.66 10.05
CA ASP A 126 -0.78 12.06 9.75
C ASP A 126 -0.82 12.96 10.99
N ASP A 127 -0.72 12.40 12.21
CA ASP A 127 -0.66 13.16 13.45
C ASP A 127 0.77 13.66 13.75
N LYS A 128 1.01 14.91 13.38
CA LYS A 128 2.29 15.62 13.59
C LYS A 128 2.67 15.80 15.06
N ARG A 129 1.75 15.58 16.01
CA ARG A 129 2.05 15.61 17.45
C ARG A 129 2.78 14.37 17.91
N PHE A 130 2.74 13.30 17.12
CA PHE A 130 3.42 12.04 17.43
C PHE A 130 4.54 11.76 16.44
N TRP A 131 4.33 12.02 15.15
CA TRP A 131 5.27 11.63 14.11
C TRP A 131 6.03 12.82 13.52
N ASN A 132 7.33 12.64 13.39
CA ASN A 132 8.20 13.45 12.57
C ASN A 132 8.63 12.61 11.36
N ILE A 133 8.34 13.11 10.16
CA ILE A 133 8.56 12.40 8.90
C ILE A 133 9.47 13.27 8.06
N ASN A 134 10.60 12.72 7.63
CA ASN A 134 11.60 13.45 6.87
C ASN A 134 12.11 12.61 5.72
N LEU A 135 12.31 13.26 4.57
CA LEU A 135 13.07 12.72 3.47
C LEU A 135 14.44 13.41 3.45
N ILE A 136 15.49 12.61 3.46
CA ILE A 136 16.88 13.08 3.37
C ILE A 136 17.39 12.70 1.99
N ILE A 137 17.83 13.72 1.24
CA ILE A 137 18.49 13.58 -0.06
C ILE A 137 19.72 14.49 -0.06
N ASN A 138 20.90 13.93 -0.31
CA ASN A 138 22.17 14.69 -0.37
C ASN A 138 22.39 15.55 0.90
N GLY A 139 22.09 15.00 2.08
CA GLY A 139 22.21 15.70 3.37
C GLY A 139 21.16 16.79 3.62
N LYS A 140 20.27 17.09 2.67
CA LYS A 140 19.16 18.03 2.86
C LYS A 140 17.94 17.30 3.39
N THR A 141 17.38 17.83 4.48
CA THR A 141 16.13 17.34 5.07
C THR A 141 14.94 18.04 4.42
N ILE A 142 13.96 17.26 3.97
CA ILE A 142 12.76 17.71 3.28
C ILE A 142 11.55 17.19 4.07
N ASN A 143 10.71 18.12 4.53
CA ASN A 143 9.45 17.78 5.19
C ASN A 143 8.40 17.34 4.16
N PRO A 144 7.45 16.46 4.54
CA PRO A 144 6.35 16.09 3.66
C PRO A 144 5.48 17.30 3.38
N LEU A 145 5.13 17.47 2.10
CA LEU A 145 4.07 18.39 1.68
C LEU A 145 2.73 17.93 2.23
N SER A 146 2.46 16.62 2.19
CA SER A 146 1.24 16.03 2.76
C SER A 146 1.44 14.59 3.19
N VAL A 147 0.68 14.18 4.20
CA VAL A 147 0.57 12.80 4.68
C VAL A 147 -0.91 12.47 4.64
N ASN A 148 -1.34 11.69 3.65
CA ASN A 148 -2.76 11.41 3.43
C ASN A 148 -3.08 9.97 3.81
N ARG A 149 -3.91 9.76 4.83
CA ARG A 149 -4.45 8.44 5.13
C ARG A 149 -5.40 7.97 4.01
N TYR A 150 -5.17 6.77 3.51
CA TYR A 150 -6.03 6.15 2.51
C TYR A 150 -7.23 5.48 3.18
N ARG A 151 -8.42 6.03 2.98
CA ARG A 151 -9.65 5.58 3.67
C ARG A 151 -10.15 4.21 3.20
N LYS A 152 -9.89 3.87 1.93
CA LYS A 152 -10.32 2.63 1.27
C LYS A 152 -9.11 1.76 0.96
N PRO A 153 -8.43 1.20 1.98
CA PRO A 153 -7.17 0.47 1.78
C PRO A 153 -7.31 -0.75 0.87
N GLU A 154 -8.52 -1.28 0.70
CA GLU A 154 -8.88 -2.31 -0.28
C GLU A 154 -8.56 -1.93 -1.73
N LEU A 155 -8.58 -0.65 -2.08
CA LEU A 155 -8.22 -0.19 -3.44
C LEU A 155 -6.71 -0.23 -3.69
N LEU A 156 -5.90 -0.13 -2.63
CA LEU A 156 -4.44 -0.19 -2.73
C LEU A 156 -3.89 -1.60 -2.55
N THR A 157 -4.61 -2.48 -1.86
CA THR A 157 -4.16 -3.84 -1.52
C THR A 157 -3.73 -4.68 -2.74
N PRO A 158 -4.36 -4.59 -3.92
CA PRO A 158 -3.91 -5.30 -5.12
C PRO A 158 -2.53 -4.87 -5.64
N TYR A 159 -2.03 -3.72 -5.21
CA TYR A 159 -0.77 -3.11 -5.69
C TYR A 159 0.27 -3.05 -4.58
N PHE A 160 -0.15 -2.71 -3.37
CA PHE A 160 0.71 -2.58 -2.20
C PHE A 160 0.21 -3.57 -1.15
N PRO A 161 0.93 -4.68 -0.88
CA PRO A 161 0.47 -5.69 0.05
C PRO A 161 0.57 -5.20 1.49
N LYS A 162 -0.51 -5.38 2.26
CA LYS A 162 -0.55 -5.06 3.69
C LYS A 162 0.33 -6.02 4.49
N GLY A 163 1.00 -5.49 5.50
CA GLY A 163 1.68 -6.28 6.52
C GLY A 163 0.71 -6.92 7.53
N SER A 164 -0.48 -6.36 7.70
CA SER A 164 -1.49 -6.82 8.69
C SER A 164 -2.90 -6.41 8.27
N VAL A 165 -3.93 -7.08 8.82
CA VAL A 165 -5.34 -6.65 8.63
C VAL A 165 -5.65 -5.32 9.33
N TRP A 166 -4.88 -4.97 10.37
CA TRP A 166 -5.00 -3.72 11.11
C TRP A 166 -4.11 -2.60 10.57
N SER A 167 -3.36 -2.89 9.51
CA SER A 167 -2.55 -1.91 8.80
C SER A 167 -3.38 -0.79 8.19
N ARG A 168 -2.81 0.41 8.18
CA ARG A 168 -3.35 1.60 7.50
C ARG A 168 -2.39 2.03 6.40
N PHE A 169 -2.95 2.39 5.25
CA PHE A 169 -2.16 2.99 4.17
C PHE A 169 -2.13 4.51 4.29
N TYR A 170 -0.98 5.07 3.96
CA TYR A 170 -0.77 6.50 3.82
C TYR A 170 -0.02 6.77 2.52
N VAL A 171 -0.32 7.90 1.88
CA VAL A 171 0.49 8.43 0.79
C VAL A 171 1.19 9.67 1.32
N VAL A 172 2.50 9.57 1.46
CA VAL A 172 3.37 10.66 1.87
C VAL A 172 3.94 11.31 0.62
N VAL A 173 3.65 12.60 0.43
CA VAL A 173 4.11 13.37 -0.73
C VAL A 173 5.15 14.36 -0.28
N PHE A 174 6.31 14.35 -0.92
CA PHE A 174 7.38 15.33 -0.70
C PHE A 174 7.49 16.24 -1.92
N LYS A 175 7.54 17.56 -1.67
CA LYS A 175 7.88 18.53 -2.70
C LYS A 175 9.38 18.76 -2.69
N LEU A 176 10.02 18.46 -3.80
CA LEU A 176 11.46 18.61 -3.94
C LEU A 176 11.80 20.08 -4.20
N PRO A 177 12.74 20.66 -3.44
CA PRO A 177 13.16 22.03 -3.63
C PRO A 177 14.02 22.17 -4.90
N VAL A 178 14.01 23.36 -5.51
CA VAL A 178 14.64 23.62 -6.81
C VAL A 178 16.14 23.30 -6.79
N GLU A 179 16.79 23.49 -5.66
CA GLU A 179 18.22 23.23 -5.47
C GLU A 179 18.56 21.73 -5.45
N ILE A 180 17.57 20.85 -5.26
CA ILE A 180 17.75 19.39 -5.39
C ILE A 180 17.47 18.96 -6.83
N LEU A 181 16.48 19.61 -7.45
CA LEU A 181 16.10 19.34 -8.83
C LEU A 181 17.13 19.88 -9.85
N ASN A 182 17.89 20.93 -9.51
CA ASN A 182 18.84 21.58 -10.43
C ASN A 182 18.20 21.93 -11.80
N GLY A 183 16.94 22.39 -11.78
CA GLY A 183 16.16 22.71 -12.98
C GLY A 183 15.55 21.52 -13.72
N ARG A 184 15.71 20.30 -13.21
CA ARG A 184 15.21 19.04 -13.79
C ARG A 184 13.87 18.61 -13.21
N ASN A 185 13.27 17.59 -13.81
CA ASN A 185 12.09 16.92 -13.26
C ASN A 185 12.51 15.98 -12.11
N ALA A 186 11.63 15.76 -11.13
CA ALA A 186 11.80 14.74 -10.11
C ALA A 186 12.05 13.34 -10.71
N LYS A 187 11.46 13.02 -11.87
CA LYS A 187 11.72 11.78 -12.61
C LYS A 187 13.20 11.64 -13.01
N ASP A 188 13.82 12.74 -13.42
CA ASP A 188 15.22 12.76 -13.88
C ASP A 188 16.21 12.43 -12.74
N LEU A 189 15.80 12.56 -11.48
CA LEU A 189 16.61 12.14 -10.32
C LEU A 189 16.83 10.61 -10.28
N PHE A 190 16.01 9.84 -10.99
CA PHE A 190 16.11 8.39 -11.06
C PHE A 190 16.86 7.90 -12.30
N GLU A 191 16.86 8.69 -13.39
CA GLU A 191 17.48 8.35 -14.68
C GLU A 191 18.97 8.75 -14.76
N LEU A 192 19.40 9.72 -13.94
CA LEU A 192 20.75 10.31 -13.95
C LEU A 192 21.92 9.34 -13.65
N ASN A 193 21.67 8.04 -13.49
CA ASN A 193 22.67 7.03 -13.14
C ASN A 193 23.21 6.18 -14.30
N GLU A 194 22.79 6.42 -15.55
CA GLU A 194 23.38 5.73 -16.71
C GLU A 194 24.46 6.54 -17.45
N ALA A 195 24.55 7.86 -17.25
CA ALA A 195 25.49 8.71 -18.00
C ALA A 195 26.40 9.54 -17.08
N LYS A 196 27.62 9.01 -16.86
CA LYS A 196 28.88 9.71 -16.55
C LYS A 196 28.74 11.20 -16.13
N SER A 197 28.55 11.45 -14.84
CA SER A 197 29.11 12.66 -14.22
C SER A 197 29.33 12.39 -12.75
N GLN A 198 30.53 12.69 -12.26
CA GLN A 198 30.91 12.59 -10.85
C GLN A 198 30.11 13.62 -10.05
N MET A 199 28.85 13.30 -9.73
CA MET A 199 28.24 13.86 -8.54
C MET A 199 28.94 13.22 -7.33
N PRO A 200 29.18 13.97 -6.24
CA PRO A 200 29.68 13.38 -5.01
C PRO A 200 28.78 12.20 -4.65
N LEU A 201 29.41 11.08 -4.29
CA LEU A 201 28.79 9.83 -3.86
C LEU A 201 27.80 10.12 -2.70
N GLY A 202 26.58 10.53 -3.04
CA GLY A 202 25.54 10.92 -2.09
C GLY A 202 24.68 9.71 -1.78
N GLN A 203 25.18 8.88 -0.86
CA GLN A 203 24.64 7.56 -0.49
C GLN A 203 23.31 7.59 0.30
N ASP A 204 22.72 8.74 0.59
CA ASP A 204 21.59 8.80 1.51
C ASP A 204 20.32 9.32 0.84
N ARG A 205 19.57 8.42 0.20
CA ARG A 205 18.12 8.59 -0.04
C ARG A 205 17.40 7.84 1.05
N THR A 206 17.06 8.56 2.11
CA THR A 206 16.53 7.96 3.32
C THR A 206 15.26 8.67 3.75
N ILE A 207 14.23 7.90 4.11
CA ILE A 207 13.05 8.43 4.80
C ILE A 207 13.11 7.98 6.25
N ILE A 208 13.04 8.94 7.16
CA ILE A 208 13.03 8.69 8.60
C ILE A 208 11.65 9.07 9.14
N PHE A 209 11.04 8.13 9.85
CA PHE A 209 9.84 8.33 10.63
C PHE A 209 10.21 8.15 12.09
N SER A 210 10.18 9.21 12.89
CA SER A 210 10.47 9.13 14.32
C SER A 210 9.27 9.59 15.13
N MET A 211 9.09 8.98 16.30
CA MET A 211 8.14 9.49 17.28
C MET A 211 8.76 10.68 18.04
N ASN A 212 7.96 11.64 18.48
CA ASN A 212 8.45 12.86 19.17
C ASN A 212 9.25 12.58 20.45
N SER A 213 9.02 11.44 21.13
CA SER A 213 9.84 11.01 22.27
C SER A 213 11.20 10.42 21.85
N SER A 214 11.48 10.31 20.55
CA SER A 214 12.61 9.60 19.95
C SER A 214 12.75 8.12 20.35
N GLU A 215 11.80 7.59 21.13
CA GLU A 215 11.83 6.21 21.63
C GLU A 215 11.69 5.17 20.53
N ALA A 216 11.15 5.55 19.37
CA ALA A 216 11.02 4.67 18.22
C ALA A 216 11.24 5.43 16.92
N GLN A 217 12.04 4.85 16.03
CA GLN A 217 12.35 5.38 14.71
C GLN A 217 12.29 4.27 13.65
N ALA A 218 11.80 4.61 12.47
CA ALA A 218 11.85 3.79 11.26
C ALA A 218 12.69 4.52 10.23
N GLN A 219 13.72 3.86 9.71
CA GLN A 219 14.58 4.40 8.68
C GLN A 219 14.48 3.53 7.44
N PHE A 220 14.12 4.14 6.31
CA PHE A 220 14.04 3.48 5.01
C PHE A 220 15.08 4.10 4.09
N SER A 221 16.05 3.31 3.65
CA SER A 221 17.10 3.77 2.74
C SER A 221 17.06 2.97 1.45
N TRP A 222 17.29 3.64 0.32
CA TRP A 222 17.38 3.01 -1.00
C TRP A 222 18.73 3.28 -1.64
N GLU A 223 19.33 2.22 -2.18
CA GLU A 223 20.49 2.29 -3.05
C GLU A 223 20.02 2.21 -4.50
N LEU A 224 20.61 3.02 -5.37
CA LEU A 224 20.44 2.82 -6.80
C LEU A 224 21.28 1.62 -7.21
N SER A 225 20.62 0.49 -7.46
CA SER A 225 21.24 -0.62 -8.17
C SER A 225 21.70 -0.12 -9.53
N LEU A 226 23.02 -0.10 -9.76
CA LEU A 226 23.56 -0.02 -11.11
C LEU A 226 23.02 -1.25 -11.85
N ILE A 227 22.07 -1.04 -12.75
CA ILE A 227 21.65 -2.08 -13.67
C ILE A 227 22.81 -2.19 -14.66
N ASN A 228 23.62 -3.24 -14.50
CA ASN A 228 24.69 -3.61 -15.44
C ASN A 228 24.10 -4.16 -16.74
#